data_AF-A0AAJ1QCC4-F1
#
_entry.id   AF-A0AAJ1QCC4-F1
#
_cell.length_a   1.000
_cell.length_b   1.000
_cell.length_c   1.000
_cell.angle_alpha   90.00
_cell.angle_beta   90.00
_cell.angle_gamma   90.00
#
_symmetry.space_group_name_H-M   'P 1'
#
loop_
_entity.id
_entity.type
_entity.pdbx_description
1 polymer ?
#
loop_
_entity_poly.entity_id
_entity_poly.type
_entity_poly.pdbx_seq_one_letter_code
_entity_poly.pdbx_strand_id
1 'polypeptide(L)'
;MKIFLLMCSLIFVFSCANDNEMQTQLNDTKEMSKEMPNQPVIENETDRMFYEYVNSKEFQMTDDILKEFIADLNYTGDFSKIKTKEILFQWIGSNIISTNFKDINDAELRWQEFMYLENIEYKKFPAIKGFILNGNIIEVERVIIKWFPTGIEITTNSTCRDDFKGCTKNATSNYLSQMQLTKEINDINDKANAQSMARLEFNSAMSDCRNTYKSCVGL
;
A
#
# COMPACT_ATOMS: atom_id res chain seq x y z
N MET A 1 20.49 50.86 39.94
CA MET A 1 20.03 51.81 38.89
C MET A 1 20.16 51.10 37.55
N LYS A 2 19.02 50.91 36.85
CA LYS A 2 18.78 50.74 35.39
C LYS A 2 19.73 49.82 34.57
N ILE A 3 19.26 48.65 34.11
CA ILE A 3 18.76 48.35 32.74
C ILE A 3 19.82 48.53 31.65
N PHE A 4 20.19 47.46 30.95
CA PHE A 4 20.02 47.37 29.48
C PHE A 4 20.14 45.92 28.98
N LEU A 5 19.05 45.47 28.34
CA LEU A 5 18.91 44.30 27.48
C LEU A 5 19.70 44.50 26.18
N LEU A 6 20.29 43.43 25.63
CA LEU A 6 20.44 43.33 24.18
C LEU A 6 20.42 41.85 23.72
N MET A 7 19.33 41.49 23.07
CA MET A 7 19.19 40.32 22.20
C MET A 7 20.02 40.53 20.93
N CYS A 8 20.71 39.48 20.46
CA CYS A 8 21.12 39.37 19.06
C CYS A 8 20.67 38.02 18.51
N SER A 9 19.51 38.05 17.86
CA SER A 9 18.98 37.06 16.94
C SER A 9 19.80 37.11 15.63
N LEU A 10 20.49 36.01 15.31
CA LEU A 10 21.12 35.80 14.00
C LEU A 10 20.12 35.15 13.06
N ILE A 11 19.58 35.95 12.13
CA ILE A 11 18.83 35.49 10.97
C ILE A 11 19.86 35.19 9.87
N PHE A 12 20.03 33.92 9.51
CA PHE A 12 20.74 33.55 8.28
C PHE A 12 19.75 33.59 7.12
N VAL A 13 19.86 34.63 6.29
CA VAL A 13 19.25 34.68 4.95
C VAL A 13 20.35 34.31 3.97
N PHE A 14 20.33 33.09 3.43
CA PHE A 14 21.13 32.77 2.24
C PHE A 14 20.37 33.25 1.00
N SER A 15 20.92 34.31 0.41
CA SER A 15 20.63 34.80 -0.93
C SER A 15 21.11 33.77 -1.96
N CYS A 16 20.22 33.31 -2.84
CA CYS A 16 20.62 32.82 -4.15
C CYS A 16 20.34 33.95 -5.14
N ALA A 17 21.43 34.55 -5.61
CA ALA A 17 21.45 35.56 -6.64
C ALA A 17 21.11 34.95 -8.01
N ASN A 18 20.54 35.82 -8.84
CA ASN A 18 19.87 35.58 -10.10
C ASN A 18 20.83 35.32 -11.28
N ASP A 19 20.37 34.45 -12.19
CA ASP A 19 20.55 34.33 -13.65
C ASP A 19 21.90 34.61 -14.34
N ASN A 20 22.30 33.65 -15.19
CA ASN A 20 22.51 33.96 -16.60
C ASN A 20 22.35 32.74 -17.52
N GLU A 21 21.63 32.98 -18.61
CA GLU A 21 21.29 32.07 -19.71
C GLU A 21 22.53 31.50 -20.40
N MET A 22 22.50 30.20 -20.69
CA MET A 22 23.23 29.64 -21.82
C MET A 22 22.32 28.64 -22.54
N GLN A 23 21.69 29.12 -23.61
CA GLN A 23 21.03 28.28 -24.61
C GLN A 23 22.04 27.27 -25.16
N THR A 24 21.86 26.00 -24.83
CA THR A 24 22.43 24.90 -25.60
C THR A 24 21.27 24.07 -26.11
N GLN A 25 21.02 24.17 -27.42
CA GLN A 25 20.09 23.32 -28.13
C GLN A 25 20.55 21.86 -27.99
N LEU A 26 19.78 21.06 -27.25
CA LEU A 26 19.79 19.61 -27.34
C LEU A 26 18.43 19.19 -27.91
N ASN A 27 18.34 19.26 -29.24
CA ASN A 27 17.40 18.46 -30.00
C ASN A 27 17.90 17.01 -29.95
N ASP A 28 17.35 16.22 -29.04
CA ASP A 28 17.06 14.80 -29.24
C ASP A 28 16.41 14.23 -27.98
N THR A 29 15.19 14.68 -27.67
CA THR A 29 14.27 13.89 -26.86
C THR A 29 13.39 13.13 -27.84
N LYS A 30 13.87 11.97 -28.29
CA LYS A 30 12.94 10.85 -28.51
C LYS A 30 12.29 10.61 -27.14
N GLU A 31 11.18 11.29 -26.91
CA GLU A 31 10.18 10.81 -25.96
C GLU A 31 9.80 9.42 -26.48
N MET A 32 10.47 8.41 -25.93
CA MET A 32 9.85 7.11 -25.77
C MET A 32 8.65 7.36 -24.88
N SER A 33 7.53 7.70 -25.52
CA SER A 33 6.20 7.44 -24.99
C SER A 33 6.21 5.97 -24.61
N LYS A 34 6.58 5.68 -23.36
CA LYS A 34 6.18 4.44 -22.72
C LYS A 34 4.67 4.51 -22.78
N GLU A 35 4.06 3.73 -23.66
CA GLU A 35 2.62 3.48 -23.62
C GLU A 35 2.30 3.20 -22.16
N MET A 36 1.64 4.15 -21.50
CA MET A 36 1.20 3.92 -20.14
C MET A 36 0.24 2.74 -20.22
N PRO A 37 0.40 1.71 -19.37
CA PRO A 37 -0.55 0.63 -19.30
C PRO A 37 -1.95 1.22 -19.20
N ASN A 38 -2.86 0.67 -20.00
CA ASN A 38 -4.21 1.16 -20.21
C ASN A 38 -4.92 1.34 -18.85
N GLN A 39 -4.86 2.56 -18.28
CA GLN A 39 -5.38 2.82 -16.94
C GLN A 39 -6.91 2.68 -16.95
N PRO A 40 -7.53 2.21 -15.84
CA PRO A 40 -8.98 2.17 -15.73
C PRO A 40 -9.58 3.57 -15.98
N VAL A 41 -10.73 3.63 -16.66
CA VAL A 41 -11.43 4.90 -16.93
C VAL A 41 -12.05 5.43 -15.64
N ILE A 42 -11.90 6.73 -15.34
CA ILE A 42 -12.59 7.40 -14.23
C ILE A 42 -14.04 7.68 -14.64
N GLU A 43 -15.01 7.00 -14.02
CA GLU A 43 -16.44 7.12 -14.40
C GLU A 43 -17.20 8.11 -13.50
N ASN A 44 -16.75 8.31 -12.25
CA ASN A 44 -17.44 9.11 -11.25
C ASN A 44 -16.47 9.65 -10.19
N GLU A 45 -17.01 10.34 -9.19
CA GLU A 45 -16.19 10.97 -8.14
C GLU A 45 -15.55 9.94 -7.19
N THR A 46 -16.23 8.81 -6.92
CA THR A 46 -15.65 7.70 -6.16
C THR A 46 -14.42 7.14 -6.88
N ASP A 47 -14.51 6.96 -8.20
CA ASP A 47 -13.39 6.52 -9.02
C ASP A 47 -12.23 7.53 -8.98
N ARG A 48 -12.52 8.83 -9.08
CA ARG A 48 -11.49 9.88 -8.99
C ARG A 48 -10.77 9.86 -7.65
N MET A 49 -11.54 9.76 -6.55
CA MET A 49 -10.99 9.68 -5.20
C MET A 49 -10.05 8.48 -5.05
N PHE A 50 -10.44 7.30 -5.54
CA PHE A 50 -9.58 6.11 -5.49
C PHE A 50 -8.38 6.20 -6.42
N TYR A 51 -8.54 6.75 -7.62
CA TYR A 51 -7.43 7.02 -8.53
C TYR A 51 -6.38 7.92 -7.87
N GLU A 52 -6.79 9.05 -7.28
CA GLU A 52 -5.86 9.97 -6.60
C GLU A 52 -5.19 9.31 -5.39
N TYR A 53 -5.95 8.50 -4.64
CA TYR A 53 -5.44 7.75 -3.50
C TYR A 53 -4.36 6.73 -3.90
N VAL A 54 -4.63 5.84 -4.85
CA VAL A 54 -3.67 4.79 -5.24
C VAL A 54 -2.44 5.34 -5.97
N ASN A 55 -2.55 6.54 -6.54
CA ASN A 55 -1.42 7.28 -7.14
C ASN A 55 -0.74 8.25 -6.16
N SER A 56 -1.16 8.29 -4.89
CA SER A 56 -0.54 9.15 -3.89
C SER A 56 0.77 8.57 -3.36
N LYS A 57 1.67 9.47 -2.94
CA LYS A 57 2.95 9.08 -2.31
C LYS A 57 2.73 8.23 -1.06
N GLU A 58 1.74 8.56 -0.24
CA GLU A 58 1.48 7.85 1.01
C GLU A 58 0.99 6.43 0.78
N PHE A 59 0.11 6.23 -0.21
CA PHE A 59 -0.30 4.88 -0.58
C PHE A 59 0.88 4.06 -1.12
N GLN A 60 1.66 4.63 -2.04
CA GLN A 60 2.82 3.96 -2.64
C GLN A 60 3.85 3.56 -1.58
N MET A 61 4.20 4.47 -0.66
CA MET A 61 5.15 4.17 0.42
C MET A 61 4.63 3.07 1.37
N THR A 62 3.35 3.11 1.75
CA THR A 62 2.75 2.09 2.61
C THR A 62 2.65 0.73 1.90
N ASP A 63 2.34 0.74 0.60
CA ASP A 63 2.26 -0.48 -0.22
C ASP A 63 3.64 -1.10 -0.44
N ASP A 64 4.66 -0.29 -0.72
CA ASP A 64 6.04 -0.75 -0.91
C ASP A 64 6.61 -1.37 0.38
N ILE A 65 6.48 -0.70 1.53
CA ILE A 65 6.99 -1.26 2.80
C ILE A 65 6.27 -2.56 3.19
N LEU A 66 4.97 -2.68 2.87
CA LEU A 66 4.21 -3.89 3.13
C LEU A 66 4.65 -5.03 2.20
N LYS A 67 4.91 -4.75 0.93
CA LYS A 67 5.46 -5.73 -0.01
C LYS A 67 6.83 -6.20 0.42
N GLU A 68 7.70 -5.31 0.89
CA GLU A 68 9.00 -5.68 1.47
C GLU A 68 8.83 -6.58 2.70
N PHE A 69 7.92 -6.23 3.62
CA PHE A 69 7.62 -7.07 4.78
C PHE A 69 7.12 -8.47 4.38
N ILE A 70 6.22 -8.57 3.40
CA ILE A 70 5.72 -9.87 2.88
C ILE A 70 6.84 -10.67 2.22
N ALA A 71 7.70 -10.02 1.45
CA ALA A 71 8.85 -10.66 0.82
C ALA A 71 9.83 -11.21 1.86
N ASP A 72 10.10 -10.45 2.92
CA ASP A 72 10.96 -10.90 4.01
C ASP A 72 10.34 -12.00 4.86
N LEU A 73 9.01 -11.98 5.02
CA LEU A 73 8.30 -13.03 5.72
C LEU A 73 8.45 -14.39 5.02
N ASN A 74 8.59 -14.39 3.69
CA ASN A 74 8.79 -15.59 2.86
C ASN A 74 7.79 -16.72 3.18
N TYR A 75 6.55 -16.35 3.51
CA TYR A 75 5.51 -17.29 3.89
C TYR A 75 4.82 -17.85 2.65
N THR A 76 4.87 -19.17 2.49
CA THR A 76 4.21 -19.91 1.39
C THR A 76 2.98 -20.68 1.86
N GLY A 77 2.56 -20.46 3.11
CA GLY A 77 1.40 -21.11 3.69
C GLY A 77 0.10 -20.35 3.50
N ASP A 78 -0.93 -20.79 4.22
CA ASP A 78 -2.27 -20.21 4.20
C ASP A 78 -2.40 -19.08 5.24
N PHE A 79 -2.43 -17.83 4.76
CA PHE A 79 -2.53 -16.63 5.61
C PHE A 79 -3.81 -16.58 6.43
N SER A 80 -4.87 -17.31 6.07
CA SER A 80 -6.08 -17.39 6.89
C SER A 80 -5.83 -18.02 8.28
N LYS A 81 -4.66 -18.65 8.48
CA LYS A 81 -4.18 -19.17 9.77
C LYS A 81 -3.45 -18.13 10.61
N ILE A 82 -2.98 -17.03 10.02
CA ILE A 82 -2.27 -15.94 10.70
C ILE A 82 -3.23 -14.75 10.88
N LYS A 83 -4.19 -14.91 11.80
CA LYS A 83 -5.28 -13.94 11.99
C LYS A 83 -4.92 -12.75 12.89
N THR A 84 -3.85 -12.86 13.67
CA THR A 84 -3.45 -11.81 14.61
C THR A 84 -1.96 -11.54 14.53
N LYS A 85 -1.58 -10.37 15.03
CA LYS A 85 -0.19 -9.95 15.15
C LYS A 85 0.62 -10.94 16.00
N GLU A 86 0.06 -11.42 17.10
CA GLU A 86 0.72 -12.36 18.00
C GLU A 86 1.02 -13.69 17.29
N ILE A 87 0.04 -14.21 16.53
CA ILE A 87 0.23 -15.44 15.75
C ILE A 87 1.28 -15.23 14.65
N LEU A 88 1.30 -14.06 14.00
CA LEU A 88 2.31 -13.70 13.01
C LEU A 88 3.71 -13.74 13.62
N PHE A 89 3.93 -13.05 14.74
CA PHE A 89 5.25 -13.00 15.38
C PHE A 89 5.65 -14.32 16.03
N GLN A 90 4.69 -15.11 16.52
CA GLN A 90 4.95 -16.48 16.96
C GLN A 90 5.43 -17.36 15.80
N TRP A 91 4.79 -17.23 14.63
CA TRP A 91 5.19 -17.95 13.43
C TRP A 91 6.59 -17.50 12.97
N ILE A 92 6.84 -16.19 12.89
CA ILE A 92 8.16 -15.62 12.55
C ILE A 92 9.23 -16.16 13.49
N GLY A 93 9.00 -16.10 14.81
CA GLY A 93 9.97 -16.60 15.79
C GLY A 93 10.26 -18.08 15.66
N SER A 94 9.23 -18.89 15.35
CA SER A 94 9.38 -20.34 15.15
C SER A 94 10.05 -20.69 13.82
N ASN A 95 10.05 -19.77 12.84
CA ASN A 95 10.50 -20.01 11.47
C ASN A 95 11.56 -18.99 11.01
N ILE A 96 12.25 -18.32 11.93
CA ILE A 96 13.15 -17.20 11.64
C ILE A 96 14.24 -17.55 10.61
N ILE A 97 14.70 -18.80 10.59
CA ILE A 97 15.71 -19.31 9.63
C ILE A 97 15.19 -19.31 8.18
N SER A 98 13.87 -19.38 8.00
CA SER A 98 13.22 -19.39 6.67
C SER A 98 12.73 -18.02 6.21
N THR A 99 12.76 -17.02 7.10
CA THR A 99 12.47 -15.63 6.75
C THR A 99 13.77 -14.88 6.41
N ASN A 100 13.66 -13.67 5.89
CA ASN A 100 14.80 -12.77 5.68
C ASN A 100 15.00 -11.78 6.84
N PHE A 101 14.20 -11.88 7.90
CA PHE A 101 14.37 -11.06 9.09
C PHE A 101 15.62 -11.49 9.86
N LYS A 102 16.36 -10.54 10.41
CA LYS A 102 17.57 -10.84 11.20
C LYS A 102 17.23 -11.56 12.51
N ASP A 103 16.17 -11.10 13.15
CA ASP A 103 15.61 -11.61 14.39
C ASP A 103 14.16 -11.14 14.52
N ILE A 104 13.49 -11.51 15.62
CA ILE A 104 12.09 -11.11 15.87
C ILE A 104 11.98 -9.59 16.04
N ASN A 105 12.98 -8.92 16.62
CA ASN A 105 12.93 -7.47 16.85
C ASN A 105 13.02 -6.71 15.52
N ASP A 106 13.84 -7.16 14.58
CA ASP A 106 13.91 -6.61 13.21
C ASP A 106 12.54 -6.71 12.51
N ALA A 107 11.86 -7.85 12.63
CA ALA A 107 10.52 -8.02 12.11
C ALA A 107 9.50 -7.09 12.79
N GLU A 108 9.56 -6.94 14.12
CA GLU A 108 8.68 -6.03 14.85
C GLU A 108 8.89 -4.57 14.46
N LEU A 109 10.13 -4.15 14.25
CA LEU A 109 10.47 -2.80 13.80
C LEU A 109 9.92 -2.51 12.40
N ARG A 110 10.11 -3.43 11.44
CA ARG A 110 9.54 -3.31 10.08
C ARG A 110 8.01 -3.26 10.11
N TRP A 111 7.37 -4.06 10.96
CA TRP A 111 5.92 -4.00 11.15
C TRP A 111 5.45 -2.68 11.73
N GLN A 112 6.17 -2.14 12.72
CA GLN A 112 5.86 -0.83 13.31
C GLN A 112 6.02 0.30 12.28
N GLU A 113 7.02 0.22 11.41
CA GLU A 113 7.19 1.17 10.30
C GLU A 113 6.00 1.13 9.33
N PHE A 114 5.58 -0.07 8.93
CA PHE A 114 4.36 -0.26 8.13
C PHE A 114 3.13 0.36 8.80
N MET A 115 2.85 0.03 10.06
CA MET A 115 1.71 0.57 10.79
C MET A 115 1.76 2.09 10.93
N TYR A 116 2.96 2.66 11.10
CA TYR A 116 3.15 4.11 11.18
C TYR A 116 2.77 4.79 9.86
N LEU A 117 3.23 4.26 8.72
CA LEU A 117 2.90 4.78 7.40
C LEU A 117 1.41 4.60 7.08
N GLU A 118 0.82 3.46 7.43
CA GLU A 118 -0.61 3.22 7.27
C GLU A 118 -1.45 4.23 8.08
N ASN A 119 -1.03 4.58 9.30
CA ASN A 119 -1.69 5.60 10.09
C ASN A 119 -1.59 7.01 9.45
N ILE A 120 -0.46 7.35 8.83
CA ILE A 120 -0.33 8.60 8.06
C ILE A 120 -1.29 8.59 6.87
N GLU A 121 -1.31 7.49 6.13
CA GLU A 121 -2.18 7.29 4.97
C GLU A 121 -3.66 7.45 5.35
N TYR A 122 -4.11 6.79 6.42
CA TYR A 122 -5.49 6.89 6.92
C TYR A 122 -5.89 8.29 7.38
N LYS A 123 -4.96 9.06 7.96
CA LYS A 123 -5.21 10.46 8.35
C LYS A 123 -5.32 11.37 7.13
N LYS A 124 -4.55 11.11 6.07
CA LYS A 124 -4.58 11.90 4.84
C LYS A 124 -5.80 11.60 3.98
N PHE A 125 -6.25 10.34 3.96
CA PHE A 125 -7.37 9.87 3.14
C PHE A 125 -8.54 9.32 3.97
N PRO A 126 -9.13 10.12 4.88
CA PRO A 126 -10.21 9.65 5.74
C PRO A 126 -11.46 9.25 4.96
N ALA A 127 -11.69 9.87 3.79
CA ALA A 127 -12.81 9.53 2.91
C ALA A 127 -12.68 8.13 2.31
N ILE A 128 -11.47 7.71 1.90
CA ILE A 128 -11.20 6.35 1.42
C ILE A 128 -11.48 5.34 2.53
N LYS A 129 -10.91 5.57 3.73
CA LYS A 129 -11.13 4.70 4.88
C LYS A 129 -12.61 4.62 5.26
N GLY A 130 -13.29 5.76 5.27
CA GLY A 130 -14.72 5.87 5.54
C GLY A 130 -15.55 5.08 4.52
N PHE A 131 -15.20 5.17 3.24
CA PHE A 131 -15.86 4.43 2.16
C PHE A 131 -15.64 2.92 2.30
N ILE A 132 -14.42 2.46 2.55
CA ILE A 132 -14.13 1.03 2.74
C ILE A 132 -14.89 0.44 3.94
N LEU A 133 -14.94 1.17 5.06
CA LEU A 133 -15.58 0.67 6.30
C LEU A 133 -17.10 0.76 6.30
N ASN A 134 -17.69 1.72 5.59
CA ASN A 134 -19.11 2.05 5.72
C ASN A 134 -19.90 1.98 4.42
N GLY A 135 -19.23 1.86 3.28
CA GLY A 135 -19.87 1.74 1.97
C GLY A 135 -20.60 0.42 1.78
N ASN A 136 -21.42 0.35 0.73
CA ASN A 136 -22.03 -0.90 0.31
C ASN A 136 -20.94 -1.87 -0.15
N ILE A 137 -20.92 -3.10 0.39
CA ILE A 137 -19.84 -4.06 0.14
C ILE A 137 -19.62 -4.36 -1.35
N ILE A 138 -20.68 -4.41 -2.17
CA ILE A 138 -20.60 -4.68 -3.61
C ILE A 138 -19.95 -3.47 -4.32
N GLU A 139 -20.30 -2.26 -3.91
CA GLU A 139 -19.74 -1.04 -4.47
C GLU A 139 -18.25 -0.89 -4.11
N VAL A 140 -17.91 -1.12 -2.83
CA VAL A 140 -16.53 -1.08 -2.35
C VAL A 140 -15.67 -2.14 -3.05
N GLU A 141 -16.17 -3.38 -3.17
CA GLU A 141 -15.47 -4.46 -3.88
C GLU A 141 -15.19 -4.07 -5.34
N ARG A 142 -16.18 -3.56 -6.06
CA ARG A 142 -16.04 -3.12 -7.45
C ARG A 142 -14.94 -2.06 -7.59
N VAL A 143 -14.89 -1.09 -6.69
CA VAL A 143 -13.92 0.02 -6.74
C VAL A 143 -12.51 -0.45 -6.36
N ILE A 144 -12.36 -1.32 -5.36
CA ILE A 144 -11.06 -1.91 -4.99
C ILE A 144 -10.50 -2.73 -6.16
N ILE A 145 -11.29 -3.64 -6.74
CA ILE A 145 -10.85 -4.47 -7.87
C ILE A 145 -10.45 -3.60 -9.07
N LYS A 146 -11.11 -2.45 -9.26
CA LYS A 146 -10.81 -1.53 -10.37
C LYS A 146 -9.50 -0.77 -10.16
N TRP A 147 -9.25 -0.25 -8.97
CA TRP A 147 -8.17 0.72 -8.75
C TRP A 147 -6.95 0.19 -8.00
N PHE A 148 -7.09 -0.83 -7.16
CA PHE A 148 -5.95 -1.34 -6.40
C PHE A 148 -4.97 -2.03 -7.36
N PRO A 149 -3.65 -1.79 -7.19
CA PRO A 149 -2.66 -2.26 -8.14
C PRO A 149 -2.63 -3.79 -8.20
N THR A 150 -2.97 -4.34 -9.35
CA THR A 150 -2.84 -5.77 -9.61
C THR A 150 -1.41 -6.17 -9.91
N GLY A 151 -0.53 -5.23 -10.31
CA GLY A 151 0.88 -5.48 -10.61
C GLY A 151 1.13 -6.37 -11.83
N ILE A 152 0.10 -6.63 -12.65
CA ILE A 152 0.19 -7.43 -13.87
C ILE A 152 -0.70 -6.83 -14.97
N GLU A 153 -0.21 -6.87 -16.20
CA GLU A 153 -1.03 -6.59 -17.38
C GLU A 153 -1.77 -7.88 -17.78
N ILE A 154 -3.10 -7.79 -17.87
CA ILE A 154 -3.94 -8.91 -18.29
C ILE A 154 -4.03 -8.88 -19.82
N THR A 155 -3.22 -9.69 -20.50
CA THR A 155 -3.03 -9.62 -21.95
C THR A 155 -3.85 -10.64 -22.74
N THR A 156 -4.41 -11.66 -22.09
CA THR A 156 -5.15 -12.74 -22.77
C THR A 156 -6.58 -12.87 -22.27
N ASN A 157 -7.50 -13.15 -23.19
CA ASN A 157 -8.86 -13.59 -22.85
C ASN A 157 -8.86 -15.13 -22.76
N SER A 158 -8.47 -15.65 -21.60
CA SER A 158 -8.22 -17.07 -21.33
C SER A 158 -8.88 -17.50 -20.01
N THR A 159 -8.94 -18.80 -19.73
CA THR A 159 -9.37 -19.31 -18.40
C THR A 159 -8.53 -18.73 -17.27
N CYS A 160 -7.22 -18.49 -17.50
CA CYS A 160 -6.34 -17.83 -16.54
C CYS A 160 -6.87 -16.46 -16.09
N ARG A 161 -7.49 -15.70 -17.01
CA ARG A 161 -8.09 -14.39 -16.70
C ARG A 161 -9.30 -14.53 -15.79
N ASP A 162 -10.14 -15.53 -16.02
CA ASP A 162 -11.32 -15.76 -15.20
C ASP A 162 -10.95 -16.30 -13.82
N ASP A 163 -9.96 -17.19 -13.75
CA ASP A 163 -9.37 -17.67 -12.50
C ASP A 163 -8.73 -16.52 -11.70
N PHE A 164 -7.99 -15.63 -12.38
CA PHE A 164 -7.42 -14.45 -11.74
C PHE A 164 -8.52 -13.53 -11.19
N LYS A 165 -9.58 -13.25 -11.96
CA LYS A 165 -10.72 -12.46 -11.48
C LYS A 165 -11.42 -13.11 -10.29
N GLY A 166 -11.60 -14.43 -10.31
CA GLY A 166 -12.17 -15.17 -9.19
C GLY A 166 -11.31 -15.06 -7.94
N CYS A 167 -9.99 -15.22 -8.10
CA CYS A 167 -9.01 -15.08 -7.04
C CYS A 167 -8.99 -13.67 -6.44
N THR A 168 -8.90 -12.62 -7.28
CA THR A 168 -8.90 -11.22 -6.80
C THR A 168 -10.21 -10.87 -6.12
N LYS A 169 -11.34 -11.32 -6.65
CA LYS A 169 -12.65 -11.14 -6.01
C LYS A 169 -12.67 -11.75 -4.61
N ASN A 170 -12.24 -13.01 -4.47
CA ASN A 170 -12.20 -13.68 -3.16
C ASN A 170 -11.27 -12.95 -2.18
N ALA A 171 -10.09 -12.53 -2.62
CA ALA A 171 -9.16 -11.74 -1.80
C ALA A 171 -9.80 -10.43 -1.33
N THR A 172 -10.45 -9.69 -2.25
CA THR A 172 -11.16 -8.45 -1.91
C THR A 172 -12.34 -8.69 -0.97
N SER A 173 -13.17 -9.71 -1.21
CA SER A 173 -14.31 -10.00 -0.33
C SER A 173 -13.84 -10.34 1.09
N ASN A 174 -12.78 -11.14 1.23
CA ASN A 174 -12.18 -11.45 2.54
C ASN A 174 -11.64 -10.20 3.22
N TYR A 175 -10.89 -9.36 2.50
CA TYR A 175 -10.41 -8.08 3.01
C TYR A 175 -11.55 -7.21 3.54
N LEU A 176 -12.61 -7.04 2.76
CA LEU A 176 -13.76 -6.23 3.16
C LEU A 176 -14.49 -6.80 4.37
N SER A 177 -14.63 -8.12 4.45
CA SER A 177 -15.20 -8.78 5.63
C SER A 177 -14.38 -8.49 6.89
N GLN A 178 -13.05 -8.64 6.83
CA GLN A 178 -12.17 -8.34 7.96
C GLN A 178 -12.22 -6.86 8.34
N MET A 179 -12.17 -5.96 7.35
CA MET A 179 -12.27 -4.51 7.57
C MET A 179 -13.58 -4.13 8.28
N GLN A 180 -14.71 -4.74 7.91
CA GLN A 180 -16.00 -4.51 8.57
C GLN A 180 -16.01 -5.02 10.01
N LEU A 181 -15.42 -6.19 10.30
CA LEU A 181 -15.29 -6.71 11.67
C LEU A 181 -14.50 -5.76 12.57
N THR A 182 -13.55 -5.00 12.01
CA THR A 182 -12.78 -4.03 12.81
C THR A 182 -13.65 -2.93 13.40
N LYS A 183 -14.84 -2.63 12.86
CA LYS A 183 -15.72 -1.56 13.35
C LYS A 183 -16.10 -1.76 14.81
N GLU A 184 -16.35 -3.01 15.19
CA GLU A 184 -16.77 -3.43 16.53
C GLU A 184 -15.63 -3.41 17.57
N ILE A 185 -14.38 -3.20 17.13
CA ILE A 185 -13.22 -3.11 18.02
C ILE A 185 -13.16 -1.71 18.63
N ASN A 186 -13.32 -1.63 19.95
CA ASN A 186 -13.32 -0.36 20.69
C ASN A 186 -11.90 0.18 20.94
N ASP A 187 -10.95 -0.71 21.23
CA ASP A 187 -9.57 -0.29 21.43
C ASP A 187 -8.95 0.15 20.10
N ILE A 188 -8.34 1.33 20.10
CA ILE A 188 -7.82 1.95 18.89
C ILE A 188 -6.59 1.22 18.35
N ASN A 189 -5.77 0.63 19.23
CA ASN A 189 -4.57 -0.10 18.84
C ASN A 189 -4.96 -1.48 18.30
N ASP A 190 -5.88 -2.17 18.94
CA ASP A 190 -6.41 -3.45 18.45
C ASP A 190 -7.10 -3.27 17.09
N LYS A 191 -7.88 -2.20 16.93
CA LYS A 191 -8.52 -1.84 15.66
C LYS A 191 -7.47 -1.57 14.58
N ALA A 192 -6.42 -0.81 14.90
CA ALA A 192 -5.33 -0.56 13.95
C ALA A 192 -4.61 -1.85 13.56
N ASN A 193 -4.22 -2.69 14.53
CA ASN A 193 -3.58 -3.98 14.27
C ASN A 193 -4.46 -4.88 13.40
N ALA A 194 -5.76 -4.98 13.68
CA ALA A 194 -6.69 -5.79 12.88
C ALA A 194 -6.80 -5.29 11.43
N GLN A 195 -6.81 -3.97 11.22
CA GLN A 195 -6.80 -3.36 9.88
C GLN A 195 -5.49 -3.65 9.14
N SER A 196 -4.35 -3.50 9.82
CA SER A 196 -3.03 -3.81 9.27
C SER A 196 -2.90 -5.31 8.91
N MET A 197 -3.41 -6.21 9.74
CA MET A 197 -3.45 -7.66 9.46
C MET A 197 -4.35 -7.98 8.26
N ALA A 198 -5.51 -7.35 8.15
CA ALA A 198 -6.38 -7.52 6.98
C ALA A 198 -5.70 -7.06 5.68
N ARG A 199 -4.95 -5.95 5.73
CA ARG A 199 -4.18 -5.44 4.57
C ARG A 199 -3.01 -6.36 4.21
N LEU A 200 -2.32 -6.94 5.20
CA LEU A 200 -1.28 -7.96 4.99
C LEU A 200 -1.84 -9.20 4.28
N GLU A 201 -2.94 -9.77 4.79
CA GLU A 201 -3.61 -10.93 4.20
C GLU A 201 -4.06 -10.64 2.76
N PHE A 202 -4.68 -9.48 2.54
CA PHE A 202 -5.10 -9.04 1.21
C PHE A 202 -3.93 -8.97 0.23
N ASN A 203 -2.82 -8.33 0.61
CA ASN A 203 -1.67 -8.17 -0.28
C ASN A 203 -0.97 -9.48 -0.59
N SER A 204 -0.90 -10.38 0.39
CA SER A 204 -0.40 -11.72 0.19
C SER A 204 -1.28 -12.52 -0.78
N ALA A 205 -2.59 -12.55 -0.55
CA ALA A 205 -3.54 -13.23 -1.43
C ALA A 205 -3.49 -12.66 -2.86
N MET A 206 -3.39 -11.34 -3.02
CA MET A 206 -3.21 -10.72 -4.33
C MET A 206 -1.88 -11.11 -4.99
N SER A 207 -0.83 -11.34 -4.21
CA SER A 207 0.44 -11.88 -4.69
C SER A 207 0.30 -13.29 -5.23
N ASP A 208 -0.41 -14.15 -4.51
CA ASP A 208 -0.71 -15.52 -4.95
C ASP A 208 -1.57 -15.53 -6.21
N CYS A 209 -2.58 -14.66 -6.29
CA CYS A 209 -3.38 -14.48 -7.50
C CYS A 209 -2.50 -14.09 -8.69
N ARG A 210 -1.59 -13.12 -8.51
CA ARG A 210 -0.65 -12.70 -9.56
C ARG A 210 0.26 -13.84 -10.01
N ASN A 211 0.86 -14.56 -9.06
CA ASN A 211 1.81 -15.64 -9.36
C ASN A 211 1.13 -16.81 -10.07
N THR A 212 -0.09 -17.16 -9.63
CA THR A 212 -0.93 -18.16 -10.30
C THR A 212 -1.26 -17.73 -11.72
N TYR A 213 -1.64 -16.48 -11.94
CA TYR A 213 -1.89 -15.96 -13.28
C TYR A 213 -0.64 -16.02 -14.16
N LYS A 214 0.50 -15.51 -13.68
CA LYS A 214 1.79 -15.54 -14.39
C LYS A 214 2.16 -16.96 -14.81
N SER A 215 2.09 -17.91 -13.87
CA SER A 215 2.34 -19.32 -14.17
C SER A 215 1.37 -19.89 -15.21
N CYS A 216 0.10 -19.50 -15.16
CA CYS A 216 -0.93 -19.96 -16.10
C CYS A 216 -0.69 -19.44 -17.53
N VAL A 217 -0.17 -18.21 -17.67
CA VAL A 217 0.17 -17.62 -18.98
C VAL A 217 1.62 -17.83 -19.42
N GLY A 218 2.44 -18.50 -18.62
CA GLY A 218 3.84 -18.82 -18.93
C GLY A 218 4.82 -17.65 -18.77
N LEU A 219 4.58 -16.77 -17.79
CA LEU A 219 5.44 -15.64 -17.41
C LEU A 219 6.26 -15.92 -16.14
#